data_AF-A0A0E3QMW6-F1
#
_entry.id   AF-A0A0E3QMW6-F1
#
_cell.length_a   1.000
_cell.length_b   1.000
_cell.length_c   1.000
_cell.angle_alpha   90.00
_cell.angle_beta   90.00
_cell.angle_gamma   90.00
#
_symmetry.space_group_name_H-M   'P 1'
#
loop_
_entity.id
_entity.type
_entity.pdbx_description
1 polymer ?
#
loop_
_entity_poly.entity_id
_entity_poly.type
_entity_poly.pdbx_seq_one_letter_code
_entity_poly.pdbx_strand_id
1 'polypeptide(L)'
;MVYILLGSTLLIFFIILFYFASVTPPRPACFQGVWNNCNFSKPAEDWSEAARQFGGKSAVVDLVVAQAHESKLTYVPFPFEKNGKIYSYNQTDKVEPYLDRFDRDGLKVILSIQPNEVDVADLIDIVLSRYGHHKSVIGVNIDMEWKLTGNPNHASNKERDLWLTQIQSYNPKFKLFLTNFQDHTYFPDDTKDLVILYDGERTTQDKLMAKYGELAGYYTSVGIYTGYLSSTPPTASYECIMDAAPNTEYILHVIYFQ
;
A
#
# COMPACT_ATOMS: atom_id res chain seq x y z
N MET A 1 13.08 -19.18 -69.55
CA MET A 1 11.65 -19.04 -69.20
C MET A 1 11.52 -19.39 -67.73
N VAL A 2 11.49 -18.36 -66.87
CA VAL A 2 11.64 -18.45 -65.42
C VAL A 2 10.26 -18.72 -64.81
N TYR A 3 10.05 -19.91 -64.27
CA TYR A 3 8.83 -20.26 -63.53
C TYR A 3 9.01 -20.00 -62.03
N ILE A 4 8.36 -18.93 -61.57
CA ILE A 4 7.58 -18.84 -60.32
C ILE A 4 8.31 -19.27 -59.03
N LEU A 5 9.14 -18.36 -58.51
CA LEU A 5 9.54 -18.27 -57.10
C LEU A 5 8.66 -17.19 -56.44
N LEU A 6 7.36 -17.47 -56.27
CA LEU A 6 6.40 -16.50 -55.70
C LEU A 6 5.51 -17.08 -54.59
N GLY A 7 5.67 -18.36 -54.25
CA GLY A 7 4.86 -19.02 -53.21
C GLY A 7 5.46 -19.01 -51.80
N SER A 8 6.78 -18.90 -51.67
CA SER A 8 7.48 -19.08 -50.39
C SER A 8 7.76 -17.77 -49.64
N THR A 9 7.75 -16.62 -50.32
CA THR A 9 7.95 -15.31 -49.69
C THR A 9 6.70 -14.78 -48.98
N LEU A 10 5.49 -15.11 -49.45
CA LEU A 10 4.24 -14.67 -48.80
C LEU A 10 3.96 -15.44 -47.50
N LEU A 11 4.35 -16.71 -47.42
CA LEU A 11 4.14 -17.55 -46.24
C LEU A 11 5.07 -17.17 -45.07
N ILE A 12 6.31 -16.76 -45.37
CA ILE A 12 7.27 -16.30 -44.35
C ILE A 12 6.83 -14.96 -43.75
N PHE A 13 6.24 -14.05 -44.54
CA PHE A 13 5.69 -12.80 -44.02
C PHE A 13 4.50 -13.00 -43.08
N PHE A 14 3.64 -13.99 -43.33
CA PHE A 14 2.53 -14.31 -42.42
C PHE A 14 2.98 -14.95 -41.10
N ILE A 15 4.03 -15.77 -41.11
CA ILE A 15 4.59 -16.36 -39.89
C ILE A 15 5.31 -15.30 -39.03
N ILE A 16 5.97 -14.33 -39.65
CA ILE A 16 6.60 -13.21 -38.94
C ILE A 16 5.55 -12.25 -38.38
N LEU A 17 4.44 -11.98 -39.09
CA LEU A 17 3.35 -11.14 -38.57
C LEU A 17 2.64 -11.75 -37.35
N PHE A 18 2.53 -13.08 -37.28
CA PHE A 18 1.96 -13.77 -36.11
C PHE A 18 2.93 -13.86 -34.93
N TYR A 19 4.24 -13.74 -35.14
CA TYR A 19 5.23 -13.70 -34.06
C TYR A 19 5.34 -12.32 -33.39
N PHE A 20 4.80 -11.28 -34.03
CA PHE A 20 4.56 -9.97 -33.41
C PHE A 20 3.13 -9.83 -32.85
N ALA A 21 2.44 -10.96 -32.60
CA ALA A 21 1.29 -10.98 -31.72
C ALA A 21 1.76 -10.56 -30.32
N SER A 22 1.65 -9.26 -30.06
CA SER A 22 1.60 -8.61 -28.75
C SER A 22 2.33 -9.39 -27.65
N VAL A 23 3.67 -9.29 -27.62
CA VAL A 23 4.38 -9.47 -26.36
C VAL A 23 3.95 -8.29 -25.50
N THR A 24 2.85 -8.47 -24.77
CA THR A 24 2.49 -7.55 -23.69
C THR A 24 3.73 -7.47 -22.81
N PRO A 25 4.28 -6.27 -22.55
CA PRO A 25 5.38 -6.15 -21.61
C PRO A 25 4.99 -6.89 -20.32
N PRO A 26 5.90 -7.64 -19.68
CA PRO A 26 5.57 -8.35 -18.46
C PRO A 26 4.94 -7.35 -17.48
N ARG A 27 3.73 -7.67 -17.00
CA ARG A 27 3.02 -6.84 -16.02
C ARG A 27 3.99 -6.55 -14.87
N PRO A 28 4.07 -5.30 -14.36
CA PRO A 28 4.88 -4.99 -13.19
C PRO A 28 4.57 -5.99 -12.07
N ALA A 29 5.60 -6.45 -11.38
CA ALA A 29 5.41 -7.35 -10.26
C ALA A 29 4.59 -6.63 -9.17
N CYS A 30 3.39 -7.12 -8.90
CA CYS A 30 2.55 -6.63 -7.81
C CYS A 30 2.94 -7.32 -6.50
N PHE A 31 3.18 -6.55 -5.45
CA PHE A 31 3.39 -7.09 -4.11
C PHE A 31 2.05 -7.37 -3.44
N GLN A 32 1.89 -8.59 -2.94
CA GLN A 32 0.69 -8.98 -2.19
C GLN A 32 1.03 -9.17 -0.72
N GLY A 33 0.04 -8.96 0.13
CA GLY A 33 0.28 -8.84 1.56
C GLY A 33 -0.97 -8.77 2.40
N VAL A 34 -0.81 -8.36 3.64
CA VAL A 34 -1.92 -8.19 4.59
C VAL A 34 -1.90 -6.81 5.23
N TRP A 35 -3.06 -6.36 5.67
CA TRP A 35 -3.19 -5.17 6.50
C TRP A 35 -3.35 -5.56 7.97
N ASN A 36 -2.39 -5.14 8.80
CA ASN A 36 -2.46 -5.19 10.25
C ASN A 36 -2.88 -3.81 10.79
N ASN A 37 -4.16 -3.66 11.07
CA ASN A 37 -4.73 -2.43 11.63
C ASN A 37 -4.52 -2.36 13.17
N CYS A 38 -3.26 -2.27 13.60
CA CYS A 38 -2.86 -2.13 15.02
C CYS A 38 -3.29 -3.33 15.90
N ASN A 39 -3.42 -4.51 15.30
CA ASN A 39 -3.80 -5.73 16.00
C ASN A 39 -2.53 -6.49 16.43
N PHE A 40 -2.09 -6.17 17.64
CA PHE A 40 -0.96 -6.84 18.31
C PHE A 40 -1.39 -8.00 19.23
N SER A 41 -2.66 -8.44 19.16
CA SER A 41 -3.17 -9.54 19.98
C SER A 41 -2.76 -10.93 19.47
N LYS A 42 -2.47 -11.03 18.16
CA LYS A 42 -1.98 -12.24 17.49
C LYS A 42 -0.49 -12.12 17.25
N PRO A 43 0.34 -13.13 17.53
CA PRO A 43 1.79 -13.03 17.42
C PRO A 43 2.27 -12.67 16.01
N ALA A 44 3.48 -12.13 15.92
CA ALA A 44 4.09 -11.74 14.64
C ALA A 44 4.25 -12.91 13.63
N GLU A 45 4.34 -14.16 14.12
CA GLU A 45 4.31 -15.37 13.27
C GLU A 45 3.04 -15.43 12.44
N ASP A 46 1.88 -15.28 13.07
CA ASP A 46 0.58 -15.40 12.41
C ASP A 46 0.43 -14.35 11.29
N TRP A 47 0.87 -13.13 11.55
CA TRP A 47 0.88 -12.06 10.54
C TRP A 47 1.88 -12.33 9.41
N SER A 48 3.05 -12.87 9.74
CA SER A 48 4.05 -13.23 8.74
C SER A 48 3.55 -14.35 7.83
N GLU A 49 2.97 -15.40 8.41
CA GLU A 49 2.39 -16.52 7.66
C GLU A 49 1.24 -16.03 6.77
N ALA A 50 0.33 -15.23 7.31
CA ALA A 50 -0.79 -14.70 6.54
C ALA A 50 -0.32 -13.82 5.37
N ALA A 51 0.69 -12.96 5.57
CA ALA A 51 1.28 -12.19 4.47
C ALA A 51 1.83 -13.12 3.37
N ARG A 52 2.57 -14.17 3.74
CA ARG A 52 3.16 -15.12 2.79
C ARG A 52 2.14 -15.94 2.02
N GLN A 53 0.96 -16.20 2.59
CA GLN A 53 -0.12 -16.88 1.87
C GLN A 53 -0.51 -16.11 0.60
N PHE A 54 -0.42 -14.77 0.62
CA PHE A 54 -0.71 -13.92 -0.55
C PHE A 54 0.54 -13.58 -1.36
N GLY A 55 1.62 -13.13 -0.70
CA GLY A 55 2.80 -12.55 -1.37
C GLY A 55 4.05 -13.43 -1.44
N GLY A 56 3.99 -14.66 -0.91
CA GLY A 56 5.13 -15.56 -0.86
C GLY A 56 6.34 -14.96 -0.11
N LYS A 57 7.55 -15.14 -0.66
CA LYS A 57 8.80 -14.77 0.01
C LYS A 57 9.01 -13.25 0.18
N SER A 58 8.39 -12.43 -0.66
CA SER A 58 8.53 -10.98 -0.67
C SER A 58 7.22 -10.29 -0.31
N ALA A 59 6.38 -10.94 0.50
CA ALA A 59 5.09 -10.42 0.91
C ALA A 59 5.23 -9.11 1.69
N VAL A 60 4.16 -8.31 1.64
CA VAL A 60 4.08 -7.01 2.32
C VAL A 60 3.17 -7.12 3.55
N VAL A 61 3.50 -6.38 4.59
CA VAL A 61 2.60 -6.10 5.71
C VAL A 61 2.44 -4.60 5.79
N ASP A 62 1.21 -4.11 5.65
CA ASP A 62 0.90 -2.75 6.06
C ASP A 62 0.55 -2.76 7.55
N LEU A 63 1.42 -2.19 8.38
CA LEU A 63 1.37 -2.27 9.84
C LEU A 63 1.06 -0.90 10.42
N VAL A 64 -0.14 -0.73 10.99
CA VAL A 64 -0.50 0.51 11.67
C VAL A 64 0.26 0.61 13.00
N VAL A 65 1.08 1.65 13.12
CA VAL A 65 1.97 1.90 14.28
C VAL A 65 1.65 3.21 15.02
N ALA A 66 0.71 4.00 14.51
CA ALA A 66 0.07 5.10 15.20
C ALA A 66 -1.41 5.11 14.82
N GLN A 67 -2.31 4.90 15.78
CA GLN A 67 -3.72 4.65 15.53
C GLN A 67 -4.60 5.85 15.93
N ALA A 68 -5.60 6.14 15.11
CA ALA A 68 -6.60 7.14 15.44
C ALA A 68 -7.54 6.63 16.54
N HIS A 69 -7.85 7.51 17.50
CA HIS A 69 -8.83 7.27 18.55
C HIS A 69 -10.07 8.17 18.36
N GLU A 70 -11.24 7.70 18.82
CA GLU A 70 -12.52 8.43 18.72
C GLU A 70 -12.49 9.84 19.33
N SER A 71 -11.62 10.05 20.32
CA SER A 71 -11.39 11.34 20.98
C SER A 71 -10.49 12.28 20.17
N LYS A 72 -10.23 11.98 18.89
CA LYS A 72 -9.34 12.72 17.98
C LYS A 72 -7.89 12.80 18.45
N LEU A 73 -7.48 11.84 19.27
CA LEU A 73 -6.12 11.65 19.75
C LEU A 73 -5.45 10.56 18.91
N THR A 74 -4.11 10.54 18.93
CA THR A 74 -3.33 9.50 18.25
C THR A 74 -2.61 8.64 19.27
N TYR A 75 -2.76 7.33 19.12
CA TYR A 75 -2.33 6.34 20.09
C TYR A 75 -1.17 5.52 19.51
N VAL A 76 -0.08 5.41 20.26
CA VAL A 76 1.10 4.62 19.88
C VAL A 76 1.24 3.37 20.76
N PRO A 77 1.61 2.22 20.18
CA PRO A 77 1.64 0.91 20.86
C PRO A 77 2.97 0.65 21.59
N PHE A 78 3.71 1.70 21.95
CA PHE A 78 5.04 1.63 22.56
C PHE A 78 5.20 2.71 23.63
N PRO A 79 6.20 2.58 24.55
CA PRO A 79 6.45 3.59 25.57
C PRO A 79 6.77 4.94 24.94
N PHE A 80 5.96 5.93 25.28
CA PHE A 80 6.11 7.28 24.78
C PHE A 80 5.64 8.26 25.86
N GLU A 81 6.48 9.22 26.21
CA GLU A 81 6.07 10.32 27.07
C GLU A 81 5.06 11.16 26.30
N LYS A 82 3.87 11.33 26.87
CA LYS A 82 2.79 12.08 26.24
C LYS A 82 3.32 13.42 25.72
N ASN A 83 3.09 13.68 24.44
CA ASN A 83 3.42 14.94 23.81
C ASN A 83 2.21 15.44 23.00
N GLY A 84 1.65 16.58 23.40
CA GLY A 84 0.46 17.13 22.76
C GLY A 84 -0.72 16.15 22.74
N LYS A 85 -1.10 15.72 21.53
CA LYS A 85 -2.22 14.81 21.25
C LYS A 85 -1.81 13.35 21.01
N ILE A 86 -0.54 13.03 21.26
CA ILE A 86 0.01 11.68 21.13
C ILE A 86 0.03 11.01 22.51
N TYR A 87 -0.53 9.82 22.59
CA TYR A 87 -0.62 9.03 23.81
C TYR A 87 -0.06 7.63 23.60
N SER A 88 0.66 7.11 24.58
CA SER A 88 0.97 5.69 24.63
C SER A 88 -0.15 4.92 25.30
N TYR A 89 -0.50 3.75 24.76
CA TYR A 89 -1.35 2.78 25.45
C TYR A 89 -0.59 1.56 25.96
N ASN A 90 0.75 1.55 25.84
CA ASN A 90 1.55 0.40 26.21
C ASN A 90 2.88 0.77 26.87
N GLN A 91 3.21 0.07 27.95
CA GLN A 91 4.49 0.21 28.66
C GLN A 91 5.59 -0.68 28.06
N THR A 92 5.27 -1.48 27.05
CA THR A 92 6.21 -2.28 26.27
C THR A 92 6.02 -2.00 24.79
N ASP A 93 7.09 -2.03 24.02
CA ASP A 93 7.03 -1.86 22.58
C ASP A 93 6.36 -3.08 21.94
N LYS A 94 5.18 -2.90 21.36
CA LYS A 94 4.46 -3.99 20.67
C LYS A 94 4.87 -4.15 19.21
N VAL A 95 5.55 -3.19 18.62
CA VAL A 95 5.89 -3.19 17.19
C VAL A 95 7.25 -3.82 16.96
N GLU A 96 8.24 -3.55 17.82
CA GLU A 96 9.61 -4.06 17.68
C GLU A 96 9.66 -5.58 17.42
N PRO A 97 8.96 -6.45 18.18
CA PRO A 97 9.01 -7.90 17.94
C PRO A 97 8.44 -8.33 16.58
N TYR A 98 7.55 -7.51 15.99
CA TYR A 98 6.97 -7.76 14.67
C TYR A 98 7.96 -7.39 13.58
N LEU A 99 8.63 -6.25 13.71
CA LEU A 99 9.63 -5.82 12.73
C LEU A 99 10.86 -6.72 12.77
N ASP A 100 11.35 -7.12 13.95
CA ASP A 100 12.41 -8.14 14.11
C ASP A 100 12.05 -9.45 13.40
N ARG A 101 10.79 -9.84 13.53
CA ARG A 101 10.25 -11.01 12.86
C ARG A 101 10.29 -10.81 11.34
N PHE A 102 9.69 -9.74 10.84
CA PHE A 102 9.57 -9.46 9.41
C PHE A 102 10.95 -9.29 8.74
N ASP A 103 11.92 -8.73 9.45
CA ASP A 103 13.34 -8.66 9.06
C ASP A 103 13.95 -10.06 8.85
N ARG A 104 13.79 -10.96 9.81
CA ARG A 104 14.29 -12.34 9.71
C ARG A 104 13.61 -13.10 8.56
N ASP A 105 12.35 -12.78 8.33
CA ASP A 105 11.47 -13.47 7.42
C ASP A 105 11.53 -12.97 5.97
N GLY A 106 12.23 -11.85 5.75
CA GLY A 106 12.41 -11.23 4.44
C GLY A 106 11.18 -10.50 3.91
N LEU A 107 10.25 -10.15 4.81
CA LEU A 107 9.04 -9.42 4.44
C LEU A 107 9.31 -7.93 4.27
N LYS A 108 8.39 -7.26 3.60
CA LYS A 108 8.37 -5.80 3.47
C LYS A 108 7.30 -5.22 4.39
N VAL A 109 7.56 -4.05 4.95
CA VAL A 109 6.67 -3.40 5.91
C VAL A 109 6.44 -1.96 5.48
N ILE A 110 5.17 -1.60 5.35
CA ILE A 110 4.71 -0.22 5.26
C ILE A 110 4.31 0.17 6.69
N LEU A 111 4.94 1.20 7.26
CA LEU A 111 4.54 1.71 8.57
C LEU A 111 3.38 2.68 8.39
N SER A 112 2.17 2.29 8.78
CA SER A 112 0.98 3.14 8.61
C SER A 112 0.70 3.98 9.85
N ILE A 113 0.33 5.24 9.61
CA ILE A 113 -0.06 6.21 10.63
C ILE A 113 -1.46 6.77 10.34
N GLN A 114 -2.29 6.84 11.38
CA GLN A 114 -3.62 7.43 11.39
C GLN A 114 -3.56 8.69 12.28
N PRO A 115 -3.34 9.87 11.69
CA PRO A 115 -2.73 10.98 12.42
C PRO A 115 -3.69 11.80 13.30
N ASN A 116 -5.00 11.70 13.11
CA ASN A 116 -6.01 12.57 13.73
C ASN A 116 -5.58 14.05 13.68
N GLU A 117 -5.59 14.75 14.82
CA GLU A 117 -5.23 16.17 14.92
C GLU A 117 -3.73 16.38 15.20
N VAL A 118 -2.89 15.36 15.05
CA VAL A 118 -1.43 15.47 15.18
C VAL A 118 -0.82 15.90 13.85
N ASP A 119 0.26 16.68 13.92
CA ASP A 119 1.03 16.99 12.72
C ASP A 119 1.65 15.70 12.14
N VAL A 120 1.47 15.52 10.83
CA VAL A 120 1.90 14.30 10.14
C VAL A 120 3.43 14.19 10.10
N ALA A 121 4.14 15.31 9.98
CA ALA A 121 5.59 15.33 10.03
C ALA A 121 6.10 14.86 11.40
N ASP A 122 5.48 15.31 12.50
CA ASP A 122 5.87 14.86 13.85
C ASP A 122 5.72 13.35 14.00
N LEU A 123 4.62 12.76 13.48
CA LEU A 123 4.42 11.31 13.52
C LEU A 123 5.42 10.55 12.66
N ILE A 124 5.76 11.04 11.47
CA ILE A 124 6.81 10.46 10.61
C ILE A 124 8.12 10.39 11.39
N ASP A 125 8.53 11.47 12.05
CA ASP A 125 9.78 11.49 12.83
C ASP A 125 9.73 10.50 14.00
N ILE A 126 8.62 10.47 14.74
CA ILE A 126 8.47 9.57 15.88
C ILE A 126 8.58 8.11 15.45
N VAL A 127 7.89 7.72 14.38
CA VAL A 127 7.87 6.31 13.94
C VAL A 127 9.17 5.92 13.24
N LEU A 128 9.76 6.78 12.41
CA LEU A 128 11.00 6.46 11.69
C LEU A 128 12.26 6.57 12.55
N SER A 129 12.31 7.49 13.52
CA SER A 129 13.40 7.51 14.50
C SER A 129 13.46 6.23 15.32
N ARG A 130 12.31 5.61 15.56
CA ARG A 130 12.22 4.34 16.28
C ARG A 130 12.48 3.14 15.37
N TYR A 131 11.75 3.02 14.27
CA TYR A 131 11.68 1.78 13.48
C TYR A 131 12.37 1.85 12.11
N GLY A 132 12.82 3.03 11.68
CA GLY A 132 13.42 3.21 10.35
C GLY A 132 14.73 2.44 10.12
N HIS A 133 15.30 1.88 11.18
CA HIS A 133 16.50 1.05 11.13
C HIS A 133 16.24 -0.40 10.66
N HIS A 134 14.97 -0.86 10.69
CA HIS A 134 14.60 -2.20 10.23
C HIS A 134 14.67 -2.31 8.70
N LYS A 135 15.31 -3.36 8.20
CA LYS A 135 15.51 -3.57 6.76
C LYS A 135 14.21 -3.97 6.03
N SER A 136 13.21 -4.44 6.76
CA SER A 136 11.88 -4.77 6.24
C SER A 136 11.09 -3.51 5.90
N VAL A 137 11.35 -2.38 6.58
CA VAL A 137 10.61 -1.14 6.33
C VAL A 137 10.92 -0.61 4.94
N ILE A 138 9.86 -0.30 4.18
CA ILE A 138 9.97 0.25 2.81
C ILE A 138 9.40 1.66 2.68
N GLY A 139 8.78 2.19 3.73
CA GLY A 139 8.17 3.51 3.70
C GLY A 139 7.11 3.71 4.77
N VAL A 140 6.40 4.82 4.66
CA VAL A 140 5.34 5.22 5.58
C VAL A 140 4.04 5.43 4.79
N ASN A 141 2.95 4.85 5.28
CA ASN A 141 1.59 5.15 4.82
C ASN A 141 0.95 6.17 5.75
N ILE A 142 0.34 7.19 5.16
CA ILE A 142 -0.45 8.17 5.91
C ILE A 142 -1.89 7.95 5.51
N ASP A 143 -2.68 7.50 6.47
CA ASP A 143 -4.08 7.21 6.27
C ASP A 143 -4.88 8.51 6.29
N MET A 144 -5.34 8.96 5.11
CA MET A 144 -6.01 10.24 5.00
C MET A 144 -7.41 10.22 5.60
N GLU A 145 -8.08 9.08 5.75
CA GLU A 145 -9.38 9.01 6.47
C GLU A 145 -9.27 9.68 7.86
N TRP A 146 -8.09 9.57 8.46
CA TRP A 146 -7.83 10.02 9.82
C TRP A 146 -7.04 11.32 9.88
N LYS A 147 -6.81 12.05 8.78
CA LYS A 147 -6.10 13.34 8.85
C LYS A 147 -7.07 14.48 9.14
N LEU A 148 -6.93 15.13 10.30
CA LEU A 148 -7.78 16.25 10.73
C LEU A 148 -7.07 17.61 10.72
N THR A 149 -5.77 17.64 10.39
CA THR A 149 -4.96 18.86 10.31
C THR A 149 -4.96 19.46 8.90
N GLY A 150 -4.82 20.79 8.80
CA GLY A 150 -4.83 21.50 7.52
C GLY A 150 -6.19 21.37 6.81
N ASN A 151 -6.18 20.76 5.63
CA ASN A 151 -7.41 20.30 4.96
C ASN A 151 -7.69 18.84 5.40
N PRO A 152 -8.77 18.57 6.17
CA PRO A 152 -9.07 17.22 6.63
C PRO A 152 -9.29 16.27 5.46
N ASN A 153 -8.86 15.02 5.62
CA ASN A 153 -8.97 13.94 4.63
C ASN A 153 -8.22 14.13 3.32
N HIS A 154 -7.34 15.14 3.25
CA HIS A 154 -6.67 15.54 2.02
C HIS A 154 -5.18 15.81 2.23
N ALA A 155 -4.44 15.74 1.11
CA ALA A 155 -3.03 16.09 1.05
C ALA A 155 -2.72 16.93 -0.20
N SER A 156 -2.07 18.06 -0.01
CA SER A 156 -1.56 18.89 -1.11
C SER A 156 -0.22 18.36 -1.64
N ASN A 157 0.16 18.78 -2.85
CA ASN A 157 1.50 18.56 -3.40
C ASN A 157 2.62 19.07 -2.47
N LYS A 158 2.37 20.17 -1.74
CA LYS A 158 3.32 20.71 -0.76
C LYS A 158 3.49 19.80 0.45
N GLU A 159 2.39 19.28 0.98
CA GLU A 159 2.42 18.31 2.08
C GLU A 159 3.12 17.02 1.66
N ARG A 160 2.76 16.45 0.50
CA ARG A 160 3.45 15.29 -0.09
C ARG A 160 4.96 15.53 -0.18
N ASP A 161 5.39 16.66 -0.73
CA ASP A 161 6.81 16.96 -0.92
C ASP A 161 7.56 17.05 0.41
N LEU A 162 6.93 17.67 1.41
CA LEU A 162 7.47 17.76 2.76
C LEU A 162 7.63 16.37 3.38
N TRP A 163 6.55 15.58 3.41
CA TRP A 163 6.54 14.26 4.03
C TRP A 163 7.48 13.29 3.34
N LEU A 164 7.51 13.27 2.00
CA LEU A 164 8.41 12.42 1.25
C LEU A 164 9.88 12.80 1.51
N THR A 165 10.20 14.09 1.51
CA THR A 165 11.56 14.58 1.84
C THR A 165 11.99 14.12 3.24
N GLN A 166 11.08 14.22 4.20
CA GLN A 166 11.33 13.81 5.56
C GLN A 166 11.53 12.30 5.70
N ILE A 167 10.64 11.49 5.11
CA ILE A 167 10.77 10.03 5.05
C ILE A 167 12.12 9.64 4.44
N GLN A 168 12.49 10.26 3.31
CA GLN A 168 13.72 9.97 2.59
C GLN A 168 14.99 10.45 3.30
N SER A 169 14.88 11.34 4.29
CA SER A 169 16.01 11.73 5.14
C SER A 169 16.48 10.59 6.06
N TYR A 170 15.59 9.67 6.44
CA TYR A 170 15.94 8.46 7.18
C TYR A 170 16.53 7.39 6.26
N ASN A 171 15.94 7.22 5.08
CA ASN A 171 16.46 6.32 4.05
C ASN A 171 15.99 6.78 2.67
N PRO A 172 16.90 7.12 1.74
CA PRO A 172 16.53 7.67 0.43
C PRO A 172 15.77 6.68 -0.46
N LYS A 173 15.67 5.40 -0.08
CA LYS A 173 14.87 4.39 -0.78
C LYS A 173 13.44 4.25 -0.26
N PHE A 174 13.11 4.89 0.87
CA PHE A 174 11.76 4.82 1.39
C PHE A 174 10.78 5.56 0.50
N LYS A 175 9.60 4.96 0.36
CA LYS A 175 8.47 5.52 -0.36
C LYS A 175 7.49 6.21 0.59
N LEU A 176 6.73 7.15 0.05
CA LEU A 176 5.51 7.63 0.68
C LEU A 176 4.33 6.82 0.15
N PHE A 177 3.41 6.45 1.02
CA PHE A 177 2.11 5.89 0.67
C PHE A 177 1.03 6.82 1.24
N LEU A 178 -0.04 7.02 0.48
CA LEU A 178 -1.20 7.79 0.94
C LEU A 178 -2.45 6.96 0.73
N THR A 179 -3.16 6.65 1.81
CA THR A 179 -4.47 5.98 1.69
C THR A 179 -5.52 7.02 1.35
N ASN A 180 -6.10 6.88 0.16
CA ASN A 180 -7.20 7.68 -0.33
C ASN A 180 -8.52 7.23 0.27
N PHE A 181 -9.32 8.21 0.69
CA PHE A 181 -10.63 8.00 1.30
C PHE A 181 -11.69 8.92 0.67
N GLN A 182 -12.68 8.30 0.03
CA GLN A 182 -13.92 8.88 -0.54
C GLN A 182 -13.75 9.98 -1.62
N ASP A 183 -13.05 11.07 -1.32
CA ASP A 183 -12.90 12.24 -2.18
C ASP A 183 -11.41 12.50 -2.49
N HIS A 184 -11.06 12.43 -3.77
CA HIS A 184 -9.69 12.65 -4.25
C HIS A 184 -9.46 14.07 -4.79
N THR A 185 -10.45 14.98 -4.67
CA THR A 185 -10.40 16.32 -5.29
C THR A 185 -9.20 17.15 -4.82
N TYR A 186 -8.70 16.91 -3.61
CA TYR A 186 -7.46 17.52 -3.11
C TYR A 186 -6.43 16.46 -2.70
N PHE A 187 -6.16 15.49 -3.56
CA PHE A 187 -4.99 14.60 -3.47
C PHE A 187 -3.84 15.11 -4.33
N PRO A 188 -2.59 14.82 -3.96
CA PRO A 188 -1.43 15.24 -4.73
C PRO A 188 -1.34 14.41 -6.01
N ASP A 189 -0.63 14.92 -7.02
CA ASP A 189 -0.17 14.08 -8.12
C ASP A 189 0.87 13.05 -7.63
N ASP A 190 1.08 11.99 -8.40
CA ASP A 190 1.98 10.88 -8.08
C ASP A 190 3.30 10.93 -8.85
N THR A 191 3.80 12.14 -9.18
CA THR A 191 5.02 12.34 -9.98
C THR A 191 6.34 12.01 -9.25
N LYS A 192 6.31 11.28 -8.13
CA LYS A 192 7.46 10.98 -7.25
C LYS A 192 7.38 9.53 -6.72
N ASP A 193 8.23 9.17 -5.75
CA ASP A 193 8.15 7.90 -5.01
C ASP A 193 6.93 7.86 -4.06
N LEU A 194 5.74 7.99 -4.65
CA LEU A 194 4.43 7.98 -4.01
C LEU A 194 3.60 6.84 -4.58
N VAL A 195 2.89 6.13 -3.70
CA VAL A 195 1.86 5.17 -4.08
C VAL A 195 0.54 5.60 -3.46
N ILE A 196 -0.52 5.69 -4.26
CA ILE A 196 -1.86 5.98 -3.74
C ILE A 196 -2.56 4.66 -3.42
N LEU A 197 -2.81 4.41 -2.14
CA LEU A 197 -3.58 3.26 -1.69
C LEU A 197 -5.06 3.61 -1.69
N TYR A 198 -5.93 2.66 -1.97
CA TYR A 198 -7.37 2.87 -1.86
C TYR A 198 -7.98 1.90 -0.88
N ASP A 199 -8.50 2.47 0.22
CA ASP A 199 -9.32 1.78 1.18
C ASP A 199 -10.77 1.78 0.70
N GLY A 200 -11.28 0.59 0.41
CA GLY A 200 -12.54 0.40 -0.31
C GLY A 200 -13.79 0.68 0.51
N GLU A 201 -14.87 1.03 -0.17
CA GLU A 201 -16.19 1.17 0.45
C GLU A 201 -16.91 -0.18 0.59
N ARG A 202 -17.83 -0.27 1.56
CA ARG A 202 -18.65 -1.47 1.84
C ARG A 202 -19.68 -1.72 0.73
N THR A 203 -19.26 -2.38 -0.35
CA THR A 203 -20.06 -2.44 -1.59
C THR A 203 -19.86 -3.74 -2.38
N THR A 204 -20.52 -3.87 -3.53
CA THR A 204 -20.38 -5.04 -4.42
C THR A 204 -19.05 -5.02 -5.17
N GLN A 205 -18.53 -6.19 -5.57
CA GLN A 205 -17.28 -6.26 -6.32
C GLN A 205 -17.30 -5.44 -7.61
N ASP A 206 -18.41 -5.43 -8.36
CA ASP A 206 -18.53 -4.59 -9.57
C ASP A 206 -18.29 -3.10 -9.28
N LYS A 207 -18.80 -2.60 -8.15
CA LYS A 207 -18.61 -1.22 -7.72
C LYS A 207 -17.18 -0.98 -7.22
N LEU A 208 -16.58 -1.95 -6.52
CA LEU A 208 -15.17 -1.88 -6.13
C LEU A 208 -14.25 -1.84 -7.36
N MET A 209 -14.47 -2.70 -8.36
CA MET A 209 -13.67 -2.70 -9.58
C MET A 209 -13.80 -1.37 -10.34
N ALA A 210 -15.00 -0.79 -10.40
CA ALA A 210 -15.19 0.54 -10.96
C ALA A 210 -14.37 1.61 -10.21
N LYS A 211 -14.32 1.55 -8.87
CA LYS A 211 -13.52 2.46 -8.05
C LYS A 211 -12.02 2.23 -8.17
N TYR A 212 -11.58 0.98 -8.29
CA TYR A 212 -10.18 0.66 -8.52
C TYR A 212 -9.73 1.17 -9.90
N GLY A 213 -10.57 1.01 -10.93
CA GLY A 213 -10.33 1.54 -12.27
C GLY A 213 -10.35 3.07 -12.32
N GLU A 214 -11.23 3.72 -11.55
CA GLU A 214 -11.23 5.17 -11.39
C GLU A 214 -9.88 5.64 -10.81
N LEU A 215 -9.45 5.08 -9.68
CA LEU A 215 -8.16 5.39 -9.06
C LEU A 215 -6.98 5.18 -10.03
N ALA A 216 -6.94 4.03 -10.71
CA ALA A 216 -5.92 3.68 -11.70
C ALA A 216 -5.93 4.60 -12.93
N GLY A 217 -7.06 5.22 -13.24
CA GLY A 217 -7.17 6.23 -14.29
C GLY A 217 -6.59 7.59 -13.90
N TYR A 218 -6.50 7.89 -12.58
CA TYR A 218 -5.96 9.14 -12.06
C TYR A 218 -4.46 9.07 -11.72
N TYR A 219 -4.00 7.93 -11.23
CA TYR A 219 -2.62 7.75 -10.78
C TYR A 219 -1.91 6.71 -11.62
N THR A 220 -0.60 6.82 -11.72
CA THR A 220 0.33 5.87 -12.35
C THR A 220 0.78 4.75 -11.41
N SER A 221 0.75 4.95 -10.09
CA SER A 221 1.13 3.95 -9.09
C SER A 221 0.07 3.83 -7.99
N VAL A 222 -0.60 2.67 -7.91
CA VAL A 222 -1.70 2.44 -6.96
C VAL A 222 -1.51 1.19 -6.11
N GLY A 223 -2.17 1.16 -4.95
CA GLY A 223 -2.35 -0.05 -4.16
C GLY A 223 -3.79 -0.21 -3.69
N ILE A 224 -4.20 -1.45 -3.44
CA ILE A 224 -5.60 -1.81 -3.24
C ILE A 224 -5.75 -2.60 -1.94
N TYR A 225 -6.64 -2.15 -1.05
CA TYR A 225 -7.12 -2.99 0.04
C TYR A 225 -8.33 -3.83 -0.40
N THR A 226 -8.34 -5.10 -0.03
CA THR A 226 -9.44 -6.04 -0.32
C THR A 226 -9.65 -7.04 0.82
N GLY A 227 -10.77 -7.76 0.87
CA GLY A 227 -11.04 -8.75 1.93
C GLY A 227 -12.04 -8.31 3.00
N TYR A 228 -12.66 -7.15 2.84
CA TYR A 228 -13.69 -6.65 3.77
C TYR A 228 -14.92 -7.56 3.80
N LEU A 229 -15.29 -8.08 4.97
CA LEU A 229 -16.50 -8.91 5.14
C LEU A 229 -17.80 -8.19 4.73
N SER A 230 -17.78 -6.86 4.74
CA SER A 230 -18.89 -6.01 4.30
C SER A 230 -19.03 -5.89 2.79
N SER A 231 -18.10 -6.46 2.02
CA SER A 231 -18.13 -6.49 0.56
C SER A 231 -18.65 -7.84 0.05
N THR A 232 -19.23 -7.85 -1.14
CA THR A 232 -19.86 -9.07 -1.70
C THR A 232 -19.34 -9.39 -3.11
N PRO A 233 -18.60 -10.51 -3.28
CA PRO A 233 -17.92 -11.29 -2.23
C PRO A 233 -16.88 -10.45 -1.44
N PRO A 234 -16.39 -10.92 -0.27
CA PRO A 234 -15.47 -10.14 0.57
C PRO A 234 -14.12 -9.82 -0.07
N THR A 235 -13.57 -10.75 -0.85
CA THR A 235 -12.26 -10.62 -1.50
C THR A 235 -12.43 -10.59 -3.01
N ALA A 236 -11.75 -9.66 -3.68
CA ALA A 236 -11.58 -9.67 -5.13
C ALA A 236 -10.44 -10.62 -5.52
N SER A 237 -10.53 -11.29 -6.67
CA SER A 237 -9.38 -12.05 -7.17
C SER A 237 -8.29 -11.10 -7.68
N TYR A 238 -7.06 -11.61 -7.70
CA TYR A 238 -5.92 -10.91 -8.28
C TYR A 238 -6.20 -10.48 -9.72
N GLU A 239 -6.76 -11.37 -10.55
CA GLU A 239 -7.03 -11.09 -11.96
C GLU A 239 -8.04 -9.96 -12.12
N CYS A 240 -9.12 -9.96 -11.32
CA CYS A 240 -10.12 -8.89 -11.37
C CYS A 240 -9.52 -7.53 -10.99
N ILE A 241 -8.70 -7.46 -9.94
CA ILE A 241 -8.03 -6.23 -9.54
C ILE A 241 -7.11 -5.75 -10.66
N MET A 242 -6.26 -6.63 -11.19
CA MET A 242 -5.29 -6.26 -12.23
C MET A 242 -5.93 -5.90 -13.56
N ASP A 243 -7.10 -6.46 -13.89
CA ASP A 243 -7.83 -6.10 -15.10
C ASP A 243 -8.55 -4.75 -14.95
N ALA A 244 -9.02 -4.42 -13.74
CA ALA A 244 -9.62 -3.11 -13.44
C ALA A 244 -8.58 -2.00 -13.26
N ALA A 245 -7.47 -2.30 -12.59
CA ALA A 245 -6.41 -1.37 -12.19
C ALA A 245 -5.03 -1.95 -12.57
N PRO A 246 -4.64 -1.91 -13.85
CA PRO A 246 -3.45 -2.62 -14.36
C PRO A 246 -2.11 -2.08 -13.85
N ASN A 247 -2.10 -0.91 -13.23
CA ASN A 247 -0.95 -0.27 -12.60
C ASN A 247 -0.91 -0.46 -11.07
N THR A 248 -1.62 -1.46 -10.56
CA THR A 248 -1.56 -1.85 -9.14
C THR A 248 -0.18 -2.42 -8.79
N GLU A 249 0.55 -1.73 -7.92
CA GLU A 249 1.82 -2.18 -7.35
C GLU A 249 1.63 -3.01 -6.06
N TYR A 250 0.54 -2.79 -5.31
CA TYR A 250 0.29 -3.43 -4.02
C TYR A 250 -1.15 -3.93 -3.87
N ILE A 251 -1.34 -5.15 -3.37
CA ILE A 251 -2.64 -5.66 -2.93
C ILE A 251 -2.52 -6.10 -1.47
N LEU A 252 -3.30 -5.49 -0.59
CA LEU A 252 -3.27 -5.69 0.85
C LEU A 252 -4.58 -6.33 1.31
N HIS A 253 -4.49 -7.56 1.80
CA HIS A 253 -5.64 -8.32 2.22
C HIS A 253 -5.99 -8.03 3.68
N VAL A 254 -7.24 -7.67 3.92
CA VAL A 254 -7.85 -7.65 5.25
C VAL A 254 -8.15 -9.08 5.65
N ILE A 255 -7.58 -9.50 6.77
CA ILE A 255 -7.72 -10.85 7.29
C ILE A 255 -8.38 -10.82 8.67
N TYR A 256 -9.11 -11.89 8.97
CA TYR A 256 -9.76 -12.09 10.26
C TYR A 256 -9.27 -13.42 10.80
N PHE A 257 -8.39 -13.34 11.81
CA PHE A 257 -7.96 -14.54 12.52
C PHE A 257 -9.15 -15.15 13.25
N GLN A 258 -9.32 -16.47 13.10
CA GLN A 258 -10.26 -17.25 13.89
C GLN A 258 -9.76 -17.42 15.33
#